data_AF-A0A7J2KSX9-F1
#
_entry.id   AF-A0A7J2KSX9-F1
#
_cell.length_a   1.000
_cell.length_b   1.000
_cell.length_c   1.000
_cell.angle_alpha   90.00
_cell.angle_beta   90.00
_cell.angle_gamma   90.00
#
_symmetry.space_group_name_H-M   'P 1'
#
loop_
_entity.id
_entity.type
_entity.pdbx_description
1 polymer ?
#
loop_
_entity_poly.entity_id
_entity_poly.type
_entity_poly.pdbx_seq_one_letter_code
_entity_poly.pdbx_strand_id
1 'polypeptide(L)' 'MTEICVFVPVKFNVGYSLEVNDPENLEEIKDKLQSIDASDWDDDPQFYENLGDNFRDFIKDITKENIFLYKRARR' A
#
# COMPACT_ATOMS: atom_id res chain seq x y z
N MET A 1 14.14 10.34 -0.61
CA MET A 1 12.78 9.76 -0.61
C MET A 1 12.66 8.87 -1.81
N THR A 2 12.24 7.64 -1.56
CA THR A 2 12.08 6.56 -2.53
C THR A 2 10.59 6.30 -2.69
N GLU A 3 10.13 6.33 -3.93
CA GLU A 3 8.75 5.99 -4.26
C GLU A 3 8.62 4.46 -4.38
N ILE A 4 7.63 3.92 -3.68
CA ILE A 4 7.32 2.50 -3.65
C ILE A 4 5.84 2.29 -3.95
N CYS A 5 5.52 1.14 -4.52
CA CYS A 5 4.16 0.63 -4.65
C CYS A 5 3.99 -0.49 -3.62
N VAL A 6 2.98 -0.38 -2.76
CA VAL A 6 2.66 -1.39 -1.76
C VAL A 6 1.31 -1.99 -2.06
N PHE A 7 1.25 -3.31 -2.19
CA PHE A 7 0.00 -4.04 -2.33
C PHE A 7 -0.50 -4.49 -0.96
N VAL A 8 -1.61 -3.92 -0.52
CA VAL A 8 -2.28 -4.37 0.70
C VAL A 8 -3.08 -5.63 0.36
N PRO A 9 -2.86 -6.77 1.04
CA PRO A 9 -3.57 -8.01 0.81
C PRO A 9 -4.94 -7.97 1.50
N VAL A 10 -5.81 -7.07 1.02
CA VAL A 10 -7.26 -7.23 1.18
C VAL A 10 -7.67 -8.50 0.40
N LYS A 11 -8.90 -9.02 0.54
CA LYS A 11 -9.34 -10.22 -0.21
C LYS A 11 -9.06 -10.18 -1.74
N PHE A 12 -8.78 -8.99 -2.28
CA PHE A 12 -8.12 -8.65 -3.54
C PHE A 12 -6.94 -7.70 -3.25
N ASN A 13 -5.85 -7.75 -4.04
CA ASN A 13 -4.66 -6.91 -3.82
C ASN A 13 -4.93 -5.46 -4.23
N VAL A 14 -4.87 -4.51 -3.29
CA VAL A 14 -5.03 -3.07 -3.57
C VAL A 14 -3.68 -2.37 -3.53
N GLY A 15 -3.35 -1.65 -4.60
CA GLY A 15 -2.07 -0.94 -4.73
C GLY A 15 -2.13 0.50 -4.22
N TYR A 16 -1.12 0.91 -3.45
CA TYR A 16 -0.90 2.29 -3.02
C TYR A 16 0.52 2.74 -3.34
N SER A 17 0.67 3.95 -3.89
CA SER A 17 1.97 4.59 -4.06
C SER A 17 2.36 5.40 -2.81
N LEU A 18 3.56 5.16 -2.29
CA LEU A 18 4.09 5.81 -1.09
C LEU A 18 5.47 6.38 -1.35
N GLU A 19 5.75 7.57 -0.83
CA GLU A 19 7.12 8.07 -0.71
C GLU A 19 7.66 7.76 0.69
N VAL A 20 8.73 6.98 0.78
CA VAL A 20 9.37 6.60 2.06
C VAL A 20 10.85 6.98 2.09
N ASN A 21 11.42 7.13 3.28
CA ASN A 21 12.85 7.39 3.42
C ASN A 21 13.65 6.11 3.20
N ASP A 22 13.20 5.01 3.80
CA ASP A 22 13.81 3.70 3.64
C ASP A 22 12.77 2.67 3.14
N PRO A 23 12.89 2.16 1.89
CA PRO A 23 11.97 1.17 1.36
C PRO A 23 12.09 -0.21 2.02
N GLU A 24 13.11 -0.46 2.84
CA GLU A 24 13.23 -1.68 3.63
C GLU A 24 12.59 -1.58 5.02
N ASN A 25 12.24 -0.36 5.46
CA ASN A 25 11.66 -0.10 6.76
C ASN A 25 10.14 -0.34 6.75
N LEU A 26 9.73 -1.57 7.11
CA LEU A 26 8.33 -1.97 7.19
C LEU A 26 7.50 -1.14 8.17
N GLU A 27 8.09 -0.67 9.29
CA GLU A 27 7.36 0.13 10.28
C GLU A 27 6.98 1.50 9.70
N GLU A 28 7.93 2.18 9.03
CA GLU A 28 7.67 3.45 8.34
C GLU A 28 6.57 3.30 7.28
N ILE A 29 6.61 2.20 6.51
CA ILE A 29 5.63 1.91 5.46
C ILE A 29 4.23 1.70 6.06
N LYS A 30 4.12 0.93 7.14
CA LYS A 30 2.83 0.66 7.82
C LYS A 30 2.27 1.93 8.44
N ASP A 31 3.09 2.76 9.07
CA ASP A 31 2.64 4.04 9.67
C ASP A 31 2.12 5.01 8.61
N LYS A 32 2.79 5.10 7.46
CA LYS A 32 2.33 5.91 6.32
C LYS A 32 1.02 5.38 5.74
N LEU A 33 0.88 4.07 5.55
CA LEU A 33 -0.36 3.45 5.09
C LEU A 33 -1.53 3.68 6.05
N GLN A 34 -1.31 3.66 7.37
CA GLN A 34 -2.36 3.97 8.35
C GLN A 34 -2.83 5.43 8.30
N SER A 35 -1.97 6.31 7.81
CA SER A 35 -2.23 7.75 7.68
C SER A 35 -2.92 8.11 6.35
N ILE A 36 -2.92 7.19 5.38
CA ILE A 36 -3.53 7.38 4.07
C ILE A 36 -5.01 7.02 4.11
N ASP A 37 -5.81 7.75 3.35
CA ASP A 37 -7.21 7.41 3.16
C ASP A 37 -7.30 6.13 2.34
N ALA A 38 -8.10 5.17 2.82
CA ALA A 38 -8.28 3.91 2.13
C ALA A 38 -8.86 4.07 0.72
N SER A 39 -9.44 5.24 0.39
CA SER A 39 -9.95 5.64 -0.94
C SER A 39 -8.91 6.15 -1.92
N ASP A 40 -7.68 6.41 -1.48
CA ASP A 40 -6.59 6.94 -2.32
C ASP A 40 -5.78 5.81 -3.00
N TRP A 41 -6.47 4.76 -3.44
CA TRP A 41 -5.87 3.60 -4.10
C TRP A 41 -5.61 3.89 -5.58
N ASP A 42 -4.48 3.40 -6.11
CA ASP A 42 -4.08 3.61 -7.51
C ASP A 42 -4.81 2.64 -8.47
N ASP A 43 -5.19 1.45 -8.00
CA ASP A 43 -5.90 0.42 -8.79
C ASP A 43 -6.86 -0.42 -7.91
N ASP A 44 -8.08 -0.67 -8.45
CA ASP A 44 -9.29 -1.37 -7.92
C ASP A 44 -10.54 -0.59 -7.37
N PRO A 45 -11.55 -0.30 -8.23
CA PRO A 45 -12.81 0.39 -7.89
C PRO A 45 -13.83 -0.36 -7.05
N GLN A 46 -13.58 -1.58 -6.59
CA GLN A 46 -14.57 -2.35 -5.81
C GLN A 46 -14.32 -2.36 -4.28
N PHE A 47 -13.33 -1.60 -3.80
CA PHE A 47 -12.90 -1.61 -2.40
C PHE A 47 -13.97 -1.18 -1.37
N TYR A 48 -14.76 -0.16 -1.68
CA TYR A 48 -15.71 0.43 -0.74
C TYR A 48 -17.04 -0.32 -0.60
N GLU A 49 -17.44 -1.15 -1.57
CA GLU A 49 -18.75 -1.81 -1.51
C GLU A 49 -18.81 -2.95 -0.47
N ASN A 50 -17.66 -3.44 0.03
CA ASN A 50 -17.66 -4.60 0.94
C ASN A 50 -16.71 -4.53 2.15
N LEU A 51 -15.63 -3.72 2.16
CA LEU A 51 -14.51 -3.95 3.10
C LEU A 51 -13.82 -2.69 3.69
N GLY A 52 -14.31 -1.48 3.41
CA GLY A 52 -13.66 -0.23 3.87
C GLY A 52 -13.37 -0.17 5.37
N ASP A 53 -14.24 -0.73 6.21
CA ASP A 53 -14.07 -0.75 7.68
C ASP A 53 -12.88 -1.58 8.18
N ASN A 54 -12.40 -2.56 7.40
CA ASN A 54 -11.33 -3.48 7.81
C ASN A 54 -9.95 -3.15 7.21
N PHE A 55 -9.83 -2.07 6.43
CA PHE A 55 -8.59 -1.67 5.74
C PHE A 55 -7.36 -1.74 6.65
N ARG A 56 -7.48 -1.17 7.85
CA ARG A 56 -6.38 -1.05 8.82
C ARG A 56 -5.92 -2.39 9.38
N ASP A 57 -6.77 -3.41 9.40
CA ASP A 57 -6.38 -4.73 9.86
C ASP A 57 -5.51 -5.44 8.80
N PHE A 58 -5.77 -5.24 7.51
CA PHE A 58 -4.98 -5.84 6.43
C PHE A 58 -3.56 -5.25 6.32
N ILE A 59 -3.34 -4.02 6.79
CA ILE A 59 -2.00 -3.40 6.85
C ILE A 59 -1.05 -4.24 7.73
N LYS A 60 -1.58 -4.93 8.75
CA LYS A 60 -0.77 -5.76 9.66
C LYS A 60 -0.11 -6.93 8.92
N ASP A 61 -0.80 -7.49 7.93
CA ASP A 61 -0.37 -8.67 7.17
C ASP A 61 0.59 -8.35 6.01
N ILE A 62 0.90 -7.08 5.77
CA ILE A 62 1.88 -6.68 4.74
C ILE A 62 3.28 -7.17 5.13
N THR A 63 3.91 -7.85 4.16
CA THR A 63 5.29 -8.33 4.24
C THR A 63 6.17 -7.69 3.16
N LYS A 64 7.48 -7.97 3.16
CA LYS A 64 8.41 -7.43 2.14
C LYS A 64 8.05 -7.85 0.71
N GLU A 65 7.39 -9.00 0.54
CA GLU A 65 6.99 -9.50 -0.78
C GLU A 65 5.87 -8.66 -1.41
N ASN A 66 5.15 -7.88 -0.59
CA ASN A 66 4.09 -6.99 -1.01
C ASN A 66 4.60 -5.60 -1.43
N ILE A 67 5.89 -5.32 -1.27
CA ILE A 67 6.50 -4.02 -1.55
C ILE A 67 7.30 -4.10 -2.85
N PHE A 68 6.93 -3.24 -3.79
CA PHE A 68 7.56 -3.15 -5.09
C PHE A 68 8.16 -1.76 -5.23
N LEU A 69 9.46 -1.69 -5.46
CA LEU A 69 10.08 -0.42 -5.82
C LEU A 69 9.50 0.04 -7.15
N TYR A 70 9.08 1.31 -7.22
CA TYR A 70 8.69 1.92 -8.48
C TYR A 70 9.95 2.01 -9.35
N LYS A 71 10.26 0.94 -10.11
CA LYS A 71 11.18 1.04 -11.22
C LYS A 71 10.44 1.85 -12.26
N ARG A 72 10.61 3.17 -12.19
CA ARG A 72 10.25 4.09 -13.26
C ARG A 72 10.90 3.53 -14.52
N ALA A 73 10.14 2.77 -15.31
CA ALA A 73 10.56 2.37 -16.63
C ALA A 73 10.71 3.70 -17.37
N ARG A 74 11.95 4.15 -17.56
CA ARG A 74 12.25 5.28 -18.41
C ARG A 74 11.66 4.93 -19.78
N ARG A 75 10.53 5.53 -20.09
CA ARG A 75 9.97 5.57 -21.44
C ARG A 75 10.71 6.65 -22.23
#